data_AF-A0A7Y3HJT5-F1
#
_entry.id   AF-A0A7Y3HJT5-F1
#
_cell.length_a   1.000
_cell.length_b   1.000
_cell.length_c   1.000
_cell.angle_alpha   90.00
_cell.angle_beta   90.00
_cell.angle_gamma   90.00
#
_symmetry.space_group_name_H-M   'P 1'
#
loop_
_entity.id
_entity.type
_entity.pdbx_description
1 polymer ?
#
loop_
_entity_poly.entity_id
_entity_poly.type
_entity_poly.pdbx_seq_one_letter_code
_entity_poly.pdbx_strand_id
1 'polypeptide(L)'
;MRQLQRGDTTLQSRSAMLPRRISDQTTEQIDRTFGTGFSEQLLKLPLNRWAGPVSSGYGQHLVYVRAHKPAPKPSLESSRQQLLNDWKARELEKINADALAALKDKYSIVIEATP
;
A
#
# COMPACT_ATOMS: atom_id res chain seq x y z
N MET A 1 -25.28 -31.76 33.00
CA MET A 1 -25.70 -30.58 32.22
C MET A 1 -24.98 -29.36 32.77
N ARG A 2 -23.88 -28.97 32.14
CA ARG A 2 -22.86 -28.04 32.67
C ARG A 2 -23.15 -26.64 32.12
N GLN A 3 -23.67 -25.74 32.97
CA GLN A 3 -23.77 -24.32 32.64
C GLN A 3 -22.36 -23.71 32.73
N LEU A 4 -21.80 -23.31 31.59
CA LEU A 4 -20.56 -22.54 31.54
C LEU A 4 -20.90 -21.08 31.24
N GLN A 5 -20.62 -20.26 32.24
CA GLN A 5 -20.59 -18.80 32.21
C GLN A 5 -19.79 -18.30 31.00
N ARG A 6 -20.36 -17.36 30.25
CA ARG A 6 -19.60 -16.38 29.45
C ARG A 6 -19.98 -15.03 30.06
N GLY A 7 -19.09 -14.33 30.74
CA GLY A 7 -17.85 -13.81 30.18
C GLY A 7 -18.11 -12.33 29.93
N ASP A 8 -17.97 -11.56 31.01
CA ASP A 8 -17.79 -10.11 31.14
C ASP A 8 -18.11 -9.24 29.90
N THR A 9 -19.24 -8.52 29.95
CA THR A 9 -19.72 -7.62 28.88
C THR A 9 -18.99 -6.26 28.87
N THR A 10 -17.71 -6.23 29.24
CA THR A 10 -16.90 -5.01 29.39
C THR A 10 -15.93 -4.76 28.23
N LEU A 11 -16.17 -5.37 27.06
CA LEU A 11 -15.58 -4.90 25.80
C LEU A 11 -16.53 -3.92 25.11
N GLN A 12 -16.84 -2.81 25.78
CA GLN A 12 -17.13 -1.59 25.04
C GLN A 12 -15.81 -1.16 24.40
N SER A 13 -15.45 -1.82 23.29
CA SER A 13 -14.39 -1.33 22.40
C SER A 13 -14.67 0.15 22.21
N ARG A 14 -13.64 0.99 22.42
CA ARG A 14 -13.66 2.45 22.21
C ARG A 14 -13.82 2.81 20.71
N SER A 15 -14.59 1.99 19.99
CA SER A 15 -14.81 1.90 18.56
C SER A 15 -16.11 2.59 18.15
N ALA A 16 -16.53 3.62 18.90
CA ALA A 16 -17.57 4.53 18.42
C ALA A 16 -17.09 5.35 17.21
N MET A 17 -15.78 5.51 17.05
CA MET A 17 -15.16 6.32 15.99
C MET A 17 -14.85 5.56 14.69
N LEU A 18 -14.80 4.22 14.71
CA LEU A 18 -14.47 3.44 13.51
C LEU A 18 -15.73 2.97 12.77
N PRO A 19 -15.74 3.02 11.43
CA PRO A 19 -16.86 2.53 10.65
C PRO A 19 -17.01 1.02 10.84
N ARG A 20 -18.21 0.57 11.24
CA ARG A 20 -18.53 -0.86 11.41
C ARG A 20 -18.58 -1.63 10.09
N ARG A 21 -18.77 -0.91 8.98
CA ARG A 21 -18.82 -1.46 7.63
C ARG A 21 -18.26 -0.44 6.66
N ILE A 22 -17.42 -0.92 5.76
CA ILE A 22 -16.90 -0.16 4.62
C ILE A 22 -17.17 -0.95 3.34
N SER A 23 -17.35 -0.24 2.24
CA SER A 23 -17.56 -0.82 0.91
C SER A 23 -16.90 0.07 -0.12
N ASP A 24 -16.36 -0.54 -1.18
CA ASP A 24 -15.77 0.16 -2.32
C ASP A 24 -14.69 1.17 -1.90
N GLN A 25 -13.82 0.74 -0.98
CA GLN A 25 -12.64 1.50 -0.55
C GLN A 25 -11.38 0.90 -1.15
N THR A 26 -10.44 1.75 -1.53
CA THR A 26 -9.10 1.31 -1.93
C THR A 26 -8.29 0.86 -0.72
N THR A 27 -7.21 0.11 -0.98
CA THR A 27 -6.24 -0.31 0.05
C THR A 27 -5.71 0.88 0.85
N GLU A 28 -5.45 2.01 0.19
CA GLU A 28 -4.93 3.22 0.83
C GLU A 28 -5.97 3.89 1.72
N GLN A 29 -7.24 3.90 1.31
CA GLN A 29 -8.33 4.45 2.14
C GLN A 29 -8.56 3.62 3.39
N ILE A 30 -8.47 2.29 3.25
CA ILE A 30 -8.55 1.35 4.37
C ILE A 30 -7.39 1.60 5.34
N ASP A 31 -6.16 1.70 4.84
CA ASP A 31 -4.98 1.94 5.67
C ASP A 31 -5.01 3.30 6.36
N ARG A 32 -5.53 4.35 5.71
CA ARG A 32 -5.74 5.66 6.35
C ARG A 32 -6.69 5.60 7.54
N THR A 33 -7.67 4.69 7.50
CA THR A 33 -8.71 4.58 8.53
C THR A 33 -8.27 3.65 9.67
N PHE A 34 -7.54 2.58 9.38
CA PHE A 34 -7.22 1.52 10.35
C PHE A 34 -5.74 1.43 10.72
N GLY A 35 -4.87 2.10 9.97
CA GLY A 35 -3.40 2.04 10.08
C GLY A 35 -2.76 1.33 8.88
N THR A 36 -1.53 1.73 8.57
CA THR A 36 -0.71 1.15 7.49
C THR A 36 -0.60 -0.37 7.61
N GLY A 37 -0.80 -1.08 6.50
CA GLY A 37 -0.70 -2.55 6.44
C GLY A 37 -1.94 -3.30 6.95
N PHE A 38 -3.01 -2.60 7.33
CA PHE A 38 -4.28 -3.25 7.69
C PHE A 38 -4.93 -3.90 6.46
N SER A 39 -4.95 -3.20 5.32
CA SER A 39 -5.53 -3.69 4.07
C SER A 39 -4.84 -4.96 3.54
N GLU A 40 -3.50 -5.05 3.66
CA GLU A 40 -2.74 -6.25 3.27
C GLU A 40 -3.11 -7.49 4.07
N GLN A 41 -3.45 -7.33 5.36
CA GLN A 41 -3.96 -8.42 6.18
C GLN A 41 -5.31 -8.89 5.64
N LEU A 42 -6.21 -7.97 5.28
CA LEU A 42 -7.54 -8.30 4.73
C LEU A 42 -7.45 -9.09 3.43
N LEU A 43 -6.52 -8.74 2.54
CA LEU A 43 -6.33 -9.42 1.25
C LEU A 43 -5.98 -10.92 1.40
N LYS A 44 -5.43 -11.31 2.55
CA LYS A 44 -5.04 -12.70 2.86
C LYS A 44 -6.17 -13.49 3.55
N LEU A 45 -7.26 -12.85 3.96
CA LEU A 45 -8.34 -13.49 4.69
C LEU A 45 -9.31 -14.23 3.76
N PRO A 46 -9.92 -15.33 4.23
CA PRO A 46 -10.96 -16.02 3.47
C PRO A 46 -12.20 -15.12 3.32
N LEU A 47 -12.78 -15.12 2.12
CA LEU A 47 -14.06 -14.46 1.87
C LEU A 47 -15.20 -15.19 2.60
N ASN A 48 -16.22 -14.40 2.96
CA ASN A 48 -17.47 -14.85 3.57
C ASN A 48 -17.32 -15.64 4.87
N ARG A 49 -16.25 -15.37 5.63
CA ARG A 49 -16.03 -15.92 6.97
C ARG A 49 -15.50 -14.84 7.91
N TRP A 50 -15.82 -14.97 9.19
CA TRP A 50 -15.19 -14.18 10.24
C TRP A 50 -13.74 -14.63 10.42
N ALA A 51 -12.81 -13.69 10.44
CA ALA A 51 -11.40 -13.95 10.66
C ALA A 51 -10.76 -12.88 11.55
N GLY A 52 -9.80 -13.30 12.38
CA GLY A 52 -9.10 -12.44 13.31
C GLY A 52 -8.30 -13.25 14.34
N PRO A 53 -7.50 -12.59 15.19
CA PRO A 53 -7.42 -11.13 15.33
C PRO A 53 -6.63 -10.46 14.20
N VAL A 54 -7.16 -9.36 13.66
CA VAL A 54 -6.49 -8.48 12.68
C VAL A 54 -6.02 -7.23 13.41
N SER A 55 -4.73 -6.93 13.33
CA SER A 55 -4.13 -5.82 14.07
C SER A 55 -4.25 -4.51 13.31
N SER A 56 -4.74 -3.48 13.99
CA SER A 56 -4.81 -2.10 13.52
C SER A 56 -4.17 -1.15 14.54
N GLY A 57 -3.96 0.11 14.17
CA GLY A 57 -3.45 1.14 15.08
C GLY A 57 -4.35 1.41 16.31
N TYR A 58 -5.60 0.91 16.29
CA TYR A 58 -6.58 1.06 17.36
C TYR A 58 -6.75 -0.21 18.22
N GLY A 59 -6.04 -1.30 17.90
CA GLY A 59 -6.14 -2.58 18.60
C GLY A 59 -6.45 -3.76 17.67
N GLN A 60 -7.01 -4.83 18.24
CA GLN A 60 -7.32 -6.06 17.52
C GLN A 60 -8.79 -6.10 17.08
N HIS A 61 -9.03 -6.55 15.85
CA HIS A 61 -10.36 -6.60 15.24
C HIS A 61 -10.72 -8.00 14.78
N LEU A 62 -12.02 -8.30 14.82
CA LEU A 62 -12.61 -9.44 14.13
C LEU A 62 -13.29 -8.90 12.85
N VAL A 63 -12.88 -9.40 11.69
CA VAL A 63 -13.29 -8.87 10.39
C VAL A 63 -14.06 -9.92 9.59
N TYR A 64 -15.07 -9.48 8.85
CA TYR A 64 -15.78 -10.29 7.87
C TYR A 64 -15.60 -9.67 6.48
N VAL A 65 -14.89 -10.38 5.60
CA VAL A 65 -14.64 -9.90 4.24
C VAL A 65 -15.69 -10.49 3.30
N ARG A 66 -16.49 -9.63 2.65
CA ARG A 66 -17.50 -10.07 1.67
C ARG A 66 -16.92 -10.29 0.28
N ALA A 67 -16.06 -9.40 -0.17
CA ALA A 67 -15.49 -9.44 -1.51
C ALA A 67 -14.19 -8.64 -1.59
N HIS A 68 -13.31 -9.04 -2.50
CA HIS A 68 -12.21 -8.22 -2.99
C HIS A 68 -12.50 -7.86 -4.45
N LYS A 69 -12.37 -6.57 -4.78
CA LYS A 69 -12.45 -6.10 -6.16
C LYS A 69 -11.03 -5.78 -6.62
N PRO A 70 -10.41 -6.61 -7.47
CA PRO A 70 -9.11 -6.27 -8.02
C PRO A 70 -9.24 -4.99 -8.84
N ALA A 71 -8.24 -4.12 -8.76
CA ALA A 71 -8.17 -2.95 -9.63
C ALA A 71 -8.17 -3.42 -11.10
N PRO A 72 -8.94 -2.77 -11.99
CA PRO A 72 -8.89 -3.10 -13.41
C PRO A 72 -7.48 -2.89 -13.93
N LYS A 73 -7.01 -3.81 -14.79
CA LYS A 73 -5.74 -3.61 -15.48
C LYS A 73 -5.88 -2.37 -16.38
N PRO A 74 -4.94 -1.41 -16.31
CA PRO A 74 -4.99 -0.27 -17.21
C PRO A 74 -4.85 -0.77 -18.66
N SER A 75 -5.61 -0.17 -19.58
CA SER A 75 -5.46 -0.46 -21.01
C SER A 75 -4.19 0.22 -21.54
N LEU A 76 -3.60 -0.35 -22.59
CA LEU A 76 -2.45 0.29 -23.26
C LEU A 76 -2.78 1.72 -23.67
N GLU A 77 -3.97 1.97 -24.22
CA GLU A 77 -4.41 3.31 -24.61
C GLU A 77 -4.49 4.26 -23.40
N SER A 78 -5.01 3.80 -22.26
CA SER A 78 -5.12 4.64 -21.06
C SER A 78 -3.77 5.02 -20.46
N SER A 79 -2.74 4.17 -20.63
CA SER A 79 -1.40 4.41 -20.09
C SER A 79 -0.39 4.87 -21.14
N ARG A 80 -0.78 5.00 -22.41
CA ARG A 80 0.11 5.30 -23.53
C ARG A 80 0.93 6.57 -23.31
N GLN A 81 0.27 7.65 -22.91
CA GLN A 81 0.95 8.93 -22.69
C GLN A 81 1.97 8.84 -21.56
N GLN A 82 1.62 8.16 -20.47
CA GLN A 82 2.54 7.95 -19.35
C GLN A 82 3.75 7.12 -19.77
N LEU A 83 3.52 6.00 -20.48
CA LEU A 83 4.60 5.16 -20.99
C LEU A 83 5.54 5.94 -21.93
N LEU A 84 4.99 6.77 -22.82
CA LEU A 84 5.78 7.59 -23.73
C LEU A 84 6.62 8.63 -22.98
N ASN A 85 6.06 9.25 -21.94
CA ASN A 85 6.78 10.20 -21.11
C ASN A 85 7.92 9.52 -20.36
N ASP A 86 7.64 8.37 -19.73
CA ASP A 86 8.64 7.58 -19.00
C ASP A 86 9.76 7.09 -19.93
N TRP A 87 9.40 6.66 -21.14
CA TRP A 87 10.38 6.24 -22.14
C TRP A 87 11.28 7.40 -22.58
N LYS A 88 10.70 8.57 -22.89
CA LYS A 88 11.48 9.78 -23.24
C LYS A 88 12.42 10.21 -22.12
N ALA A 89 11.94 10.17 -20.87
CA ALA A 89 12.75 10.53 -19.71
C ALA A 89 13.96 9.59 -19.57
N ARG A 90 13.75 8.28 -19.68
CA ARG A 90 14.84 7.29 -19.64
C ARG A 90 15.83 7.44 -20.79
N GLU A 91 15.34 7.71 -22.00
CA GLU A 91 16.23 7.89 -23.16
C GLU A 91 17.09 9.15 -22.99
N LEU A 92 16.51 10.24 -22.50
CA LEU A 92 17.26 11.47 -22.22
C LEU A 92 18.31 11.27 -21.12
N GLU A 93 17.97 10.53 -20.07
CA GLU A 93 18.92 10.17 -19.01
C GLU A 93 20.11 9.38 -19.56
N LYS A 94 19.84 8.41 -20.44
CA LYS A 94 20.89 7.64 -21.11
C LYS A 94 21.79 8.52 -21.99
N ILE A 95 21.20 9.36 -22.84
CA ILE A 95 21.95 10.30 -23.70
C ILE A 95 22.85 11.20 -22.86
N ASN A 96 22.34 11.74 -21.75
CA ASN A 96 23.11 12.60 -20.86
C ASN A 96 24.26 11.85 -20.18
N ALA A 97 24.02 10.61 -19.75
CA ALA A 97 25.05 9.77 -19.15
C ALA A 97 26.19 9.46 -20.14
N ASP A 98 25.84 9.09 -21.38
CA ASP A 98 26.81 8.81 -22.45
C ASP A 98 27.62 10.07 -22.82
N ALA A 99 26.95 11.22 -22.95
CA ALA A 99 27.61 12.49 -23.21
C ALA A 99 28.56 12.90 -22.07
N LEU A 100 28.13 12.73 -20.82
CA LEU A 100 28.96 13.00 -19.65
C LEU A 100 30.19 12.08 -19.60
N ALA A 101 30.02 10.79 -19.90
CA ALA A 101 31.13 9.84 -19.97
C ALA A 101 32.15 10.24 -21.05
N ALA A 102 31.68 10.60 -22.24
CA ALA A 102 32.53 11.06 -23.34
C ALA A 102 33.28 12.37 -23.02
N LEU A 103 32.69 13.26 -22.22
CA LEU A 103 33.36 14.44 -21.72
C LEU A 103 34.43 14.07 -20.69
N LYS A 104 34.09 13.24 -19.69
CA LYS A 104 35.04 12.82 -18.64
C LYS A 104 36.30 12.15 -19.22
N ASP A 105 36.17 11.37 -20.29
CA ASP A 105 37.31 10.72 -20.95
C ASP A 105 38.33 11.73 -21.54
N LYS A 106 37.87 12.91 -21.94
CA LYS A 106 38.70 13.94 -22.59
C LYS A 106 39.35 14.93 -21.62
N TYR A 107 38.93 14.94 -20.35
CA TYR A 107 39.37 15.94 -19.38
C TYR A 107 39.94 15.29 -18.13
N SER A 108 41.12 15.75 -17.69
CA SER A 108 41.66 15.40 -16.37
C SER A 108 40.92 16.19 -15.30
N ILE A 109 40.12 15.52 -14.48
CA ILE A 109 39.36 16.12 -13.38
C ILE A 109 40.18 15.95 -12.10
N VAL A 110 40.70 17.05 -11.55
CA VAL A 110 41.37 17.08 -10.25
C VAL A 110 40.39 17.62 -9.21
N ILE A 111 40.09 16.82 -8.19
CA ILE A 111 39.28 17.25 -7.05
C ILE A 111 40.25 17.59 -5.92
N GLU A 112 40.41 18.87 -5.62
CA GLU A 112 41.20 19.30 -4.45
C GLU A 112 40.37 19.09 -3.18
N ALA A 113 40.94 18.35 -2.23
CA ALA A 113 40.37 18.24 -0.89
C ALA A 113 40.73 19.51 -0.12
N THR A 114 39.73 20.30 0.25
CA THR A 114 39.91 21.43 1.17
C THR A 114 40.40 20.92 2.54
N PRO A 115 41.40 21.56 3.17
CA PRO A 115 41.98 21.12 4.44
C PRO A 115 41.02 21.17 5.63
#